data_AF-A0A351LE50-F1
#
_entry.id   AF-A0A351LE50-F1
#
_cell.length_a   1.000
_cell.length_b   1.000
_cell.length_c   1.000
_cell.angle_alpha   90.00
_cell.angle_beta   90.00
_cell.angle_gamma   90.00
#
_symmetry.space_group_name_H-M   'P 1'
#
loop_
_entity.id
_entity.type
_entity.pdbx_description
1 polymer ?
#
loop_
_entity_poly.entity_id
_entity_poly.type
_entity_poly.pdbx_seq_one_letter_code
_entity_poly.pdbx_strand_id
1 'polypeptide(L)'
;MKLKAIALTTLCTLSLALSLSFAAKANRPNQPCQARLDTRTGSDDEVNNCPITVGNFSIRGTFSNSNWQASFWAWEPAYYILYVKNKRDGSEINLTGFDVRGTTNRPQYRFSDRGITYVVTFQYSDRNTIRLEMYRNNQAIANQLLARESDKLIGGP
;
A
#
# COMPACT_ATOMS: atom_id res chain seq x y z
N MET A 1 -57.54 21.84 -36.54
CA MET A 1 -56.58 21.15 -37.43
C MET A 1 -55.41 20.66 -36.57
N LYS A 2 -55.17 19.35 -36.50
CA LYS A 2 -54.25 18.69 -35.55
C LYS A 2 -52.84 18.58 -36.14
N LEU A 3 -51.83 19.11 -35.46
CA LEU A 3 -50.42 18.80 -35.72
C LEU A 3 -50.05 17.49 -35.02
N LYS A 4 -49.48 16.55 -35.79
CA LYS A 4 -48.94 15.27 -35.32
C LYS A 4 -47.55 15.51 -34.73
N ALA A 5 -47.34 15.13 -33.47
CA ALA A 5 -46.01 14.98 -32.89
C ALA A 5 -45.51 13.56 -33.13
N ILE A 6 -44.29 13.42 -33.67
CA ILE A 6 -43.57 12.16 -33.81
C ILE A 6 -42.60 12.08 -32.62
N ALA A 7 -42.75 11.08 -31.77
CA ALA A 7 -41.82 10.81 -30.68
C ALA A 7 -40.66 9.94 -31.20
N LEU A 8 -39.43 10.45 -31.08
CA LEU A 8 -38.20 9.69 -31.26
C LEU A 8 -37.76 9.19 -29.88
N THR A 9 -37.83 7.89 -29.63
CA THR A 9 -37.32 7.25 -28.41
C THR A 9 -35.87 6.85 -28.61
N THR A 10 -34.94 7.60 -28.02
CA THR A 10 -33.52 7.26 -27.96
C THR A 10 -33.28 6.31 -26.79
N LEU A 11 -33.06 5.02 -27.07
CA LEU A 11 -32.61 4.04 -26.08
C LEU A 11 -31.11 4.28 -25.80
N CYS A 12 -30.81 4.87 -24.64
CA CYS A 12 -29.45 4.97 -24.13
C CYS A 12 -29.11 3.69 -23.38
N THR A 13 -28.40 2.76 -24.03
CA THR A 13 -27.81 1.60 -23.36
C THR A 13 -26.54 2.02 -22.64
N LEU A 14 -26.64 2.24 -21.33
CA LEU A 14 -25.49 2.44 -20.44
C LEU A 14 -24.83 1.06 -20.19
N SER A 15 -23.69 0.81 -20.81
CA SER A 15 -22.86 -0.36 -20.52
C SER A 15 -22.27 -0.20 -19.11
N LEU A 16 -22.87 -0.87 -18.12
CA LEU A 16 -22.28 -1.01 -16.79
C LEU A 16 -21.04 -1.89 -16.89
N ALA A 17 -19.87 -1.28 -17.00
CA ALA A 17 -18.61 -1.96 -16.79
C ALA A 17 -18.46 -2.24 -15.28
N LEU A 18 -18.74 -3.49 -14.89
CA LEU A 18 -18.49 -3.97 -13.54
C LEU A 18 -16.98 -4.16 -13.37
N SER A 19 -16.28 -3.15 -12.86
CA SER A 19 -14.90 -3.31 -12.41
C SER A 19 -14.89 -4.16 -11.14
N LEU A 20 -14.49 -5.42 -11.26
CA LEU A 20 -14.21 -6.33 -10.15
C LEU A 20 -12.93 -5.85 -9.45
N SER A 21 -13.07 -4.92 -8.51
CA SER A 21 -12.03 -4.65 -7.52
C SER A 21 -12.06 -5.79 -6.51
N PHE A 22 -11.10 -6.72 -6.60
CA PHE A 22 -10.85 -7.71 -5.55
C PHE A 22 -10.26 -7.00 -4.34
N ALA A 23 -11.10 -6.29 -3.58
CA ALA A 23 -10.72 -5.83 -2.26
C ALA A 23 -10.58 -7.08 -1.38
N ALA A 24 -9.36 -7.53 -1.14
CA ALA A 24 -9.06 -8.50 -0.09
C ALA A 24 -9.51 -7.91 1.25
N LYS A 25 -10.78 -8.09 1.61
CA LYS A 25 -11.31 -7.75 2.94
C LYS A 25 -10.56 -8.61 3.94
N ALA A 26 -9.83 -7.98 4.85
CA ALA A 26 -9.28 -8.67 6.01
C ALA A 26 -10.41 -9.43 6.73
N ASN A 27 -10.35 -10.75 6.72
CA ASN A 27 -11.45 -11.63 7.15
C ASN A 27 -11.79 -11.47 8.65
N ARG A 28 -10.86 -10.94 9.46
CA ARG A 28 -11.06 -10.52 10.86
C ARG A 28 -10.09 -9.37 11.22
N PRO A 29 -10.51 -8.35 11.99
CA PRO A 29 -9.59 -7.31 12.48
C PRO A 29 -8.56 -7.89 13.46
N ASN A 30 -7.38 -7.28 13.55
CA ASN A 30 -6.29 -7.64 14.46
C ASN A 30 -5.72 -9.07 14.34
N GLN A 31 -5.88 -9.76 13.20
CA GLN A 31 -5.17 -11.02 12.97
C GLN A 31 -3.68 -10.77 12.74
N PRO A 32 -2.78 -11.73 13.03
CA PRO A 32 -1.39 -11.62 12.63
C PRO A 32 -1.28 -11.40 11.12
N CYS A 33 -0.49 -10.40 10.74
CA CYS A 33 -0.20 -10.12 9.35
C CYS A 33 0.87 -11.10 8.84
N GLN A 34 0.58 -11.80 7.74
CA GLN A 34 1.42 -12.86 7.20
C GLN A 34 1.34 -12.87 5.66
N ALA A 35 2.51 -12.93 5.03
CA ALA A 35 2.67 -13.24 3.61
C ALA A 35 3.60 -14.46 3.49
N ARG A 36 3.25 -15.41 2.61
CA ARG A 36 4.06 -16.61 2.33
C ARG A 36 3.78 -17.14 0.94
N LEU A 37 4.73 -17.90 0.40
CA LEU A 37 4.50 -18.74 -0.78
C LEU A 37 3.82 -20.04 -0.34
N ASP A 38 2.75 -20.43 -1.03
CA ASP A 38 2.08 -21.72 -0.88
C ASP A 38 2.57 -22.68 -1.94
N THR A 39 3.55 -23.51 -1.57
CA THR A 39 4.19 -24.47 -2.47
C THR A 39 3.47 -25.81 -2.55
N ARG A 40 2.30 -25.98 -1.90
CA ARG A 40 1.62 -27.29 -1.77
C ARG A 40 1.10 -27.83 -3.10
N THR A 41 0.78 -26.95 -4.04
CA THR A 41 0.23 -27.27 -5.36
C THR A 41 1.29 -27.35 -6.46
N GLY A 42 2.57 -27.10 -6.13
CA GLY A 42 3.64 -26.96 -7.13
C GLY A 42 3.58 -25.66 -7.92
N SER A 43 2.60 -24.79 -7.65
CA SER A 43 2.62 -23.36 -7.98
C SER A 43 3.27 -22.59 -6.82
N ASP A 44 4.00 -21.51 -7.11
CA ASP A 44 4.50 -20.58 -6.10
C ASP A 44 3.45 -19.50 -5.79
N ASP A 45 2.22 -19.93 -5.49
CA ASP A 45 1.12 -19.00 -5.26
C ASP A 45 1.37 -18.20 -3.98
N GLU A 46 1.26 -16.86 -4.06
CA GLU A 46 1.46 -16.05 -2.86
C GLU A 46 0.16 -15.93 -2.06
N VAL A 47 0.23 -16.26 -0.77
CA VAL A 47 -0.84 -16.08 0.19
C VAL A 47 -0.52 -14.89 1.08
N ASN A 48 -1.38 -13.88 1.07
CA ASN A 48 -1.26 -12.69 1.89
C ASN A 48 -2.58 -12.33 2.55
N ASN A 49 -2.57 -12.16 3.87
CA ASN A 49 -3.75 -11.72 4.63
C ASN A 49 -3.68 -10.24 5.07
N CYS A 50 -2.61 -9.53 4.72
CA CYS A 50 -2.43 -8.12 5.05
C CYS A 50 -3.16 -7.26 4.03
N PRO A 51 -4.24 -6.55 4.43
CA PRO A 51 -4.99 -5.75 3.48
C PRO A 51 -4.12 -4.60 2.99
N ILE A 52 -4.07 -4.36 1.68
CA ILE A 52 -3.42 -3.15 1.14
C ILE A 52 -4.39 -1.99 1.00
N THR A 53 -5.69 -2.28 1.17
CA THR A 53 -6.80 -1.33 1.11
C THR A 53 -7.83 -1.66 2.19
N VAL A 54 -8.31 -0.65 2.91
CA VAL A 54 -9.35 -0.77 3.96
C VAL A 54 -10.41 0.33 3.78
N GLY A 55 -11.59 -0.04 3.30
CA GLY A 55 -12.60 0.93 2.86
C GLY A 55 -12.04 1.76 1.71
N ASN A 56 -12.06 3.10 1.83
CA ASN A 56 -11.52 4.02 0.82
C ASN A 56 -10.01 4.31 1.02
N PHE A 57 -9.37 3.71 2.01
CA PHE A 57 -7.96 3.94 2.29
C PHE A 57 -7.07 2.93 1.57
N SER A 58 -6.02 3.39 0.91
CA SER A 58 -4.94 2.55 0.36
C SER A 58 -3.61 2.85 1.06
N ILE A 59 -2.80 1.82 1.29
CA ILE A 59 -1.42 1.99 1.77
C ILE A 59 -0.51 2.66 0.73
N ARG A 60 -0.96 2.76 -0.53
CA ARG A 60 -0.25 3.49 -1.57
C ARG A 60 -0.19 4.98 -1.25
N GLY A 61 0.99 5.57 -1.38
CA GLY A 61 1.15 7.03 -1.34
C GLY A 61 2.54 7.49 -0.93
N THR A 62 2.72 8.80 -0.95
CA THR A 62 3.89 9.51 -0.45
C THR A 62 3.59 10.13 0.90
N PHE A 63 4.53 9.97 1.82
CA PHE A 63 4.48 10.48 3.18
C PHE A 63 5.75 11.24 3.48
N SER A 64 5.68 12.32 4.24
CA SER A 64 6.85 13.13 4.50
C SER A 64 6.80 13.90 5.81
N ASN A 65 7.98 14.34 6.24
CA ASN A 65 8.16 15.38 7.23
C ASN A 65 9.28 16.33 6.76
N SER A 66 9.83 17.15 7.66
CA SER A 66 10.90 18.09 7.32
C SER A 66 12.21 17.42 6.91
N ASN A 67 12.47 16.18 7.34
CA ASN A 67 13.74 15.49 7.15
C ASN A 67 13.65 14.32 6.17
N TRP A 68 12.48 13.71 6.01
CA TRP A 68 12.30 12.46 5.29
C TRP A 68 11.11 12.50 4.35
N GLN A 69 11.22 11.75 3.26
CA GLN A 69 10.12 11.44 2.35
C GLN A 69 10.12 9.93 2.08
N ALA A 70 8.95 9.31 2.08
CA ALA A 70 8.80 7.89 1.78
C ALA A 70 7.61 7.67 0.83
N SER A 71 7.81 6.85 -0.18
CA SER A 71 6.77 6.35 -1.08
C SER A 71 6.58 4.87 -0.85
N PHE A 72 5.33 4.45 -0.69
CA PHE A 72 4.98 3.05 -0.48
C PHE A 72 3.98 2.59 -1.54
N TRP A 73 4.22 1.41 -2.13
CA TRP A 73 3.31 0.72 -3.05
C TRP A 73 3.27 -0.77 -2.68
N ALA A 74 2.14 -1.45 -2.94
CA ALA A 74 2.06 -2.91 -2.97
C ALA A 74 1.43 -3.42 -4.29
N TRP A 75 2.05 -4.40 -4.93
CA TRP A 75 1.45 -5.21 -6.00
C TRP A 75 1.00 -6.54 -5.38
N GLU A 76 -0.28 -6.85 -5.53
CA GLU A 76 -0.85 -8.12 -5.11
C GLU A 76 -0.18 -9.33 -5.79
N PRO A 77 -0.05 -10.47 -5.09
CA PRO A 77 -0.55 -10.69 -3.73
C PRO A 77 0.36 -10.16 -2.60
N ALA A 78 1.69 -10.12 -2.73
CA ALA A 78 2.59 -9.74 -1.63
C ALA A 78 3.93 -9.10 -2.06
N TYR A 79 3.93 -8.30 -3.13
CA TYR A 79 5.12 -7.56 -3.56
C TYR A 79 5.09 -6.10 -3.10
N TYR A 80 5.90 -5.74 -2.11
CA TYR A 80 5.96 -4.39 -1.55
C TYR A 80 7.12 -3.59 -2.12
N ILE A 81 6.91 -2.30 -2.33
CA ILE A 81 7.92 -1.37 -2.85
C ILE A 81 8.00 -0.19 -1.89
N LEU A 82 9.22 0.13 -1.47
CA LEU A 82 9.54 1.26 -0.60
C LEU A 82 10.60 2.12 -1.28
N TYR A 83 10.27 3.38 -1.49
CA TYR A 83 11.23 4.41 -1.80
C TYR A 83 11.40 5.35 -0.60
N VAL A 84 12.62 5.68 -0.20
CA VAL A 84 12.90 6.64 0.88
C VAL A 84 13.95 7.65 0.42
N LYS A 85 13.70 8.92 0.71
CA LYS A 85 14.60 10.04 0.48
C LYS A 85 14.88 10.77 1.79
N ASN A 86 16.16 10.94 2.11
CA ASN A 86 16.60 11.88 3.13
C ASN A 86 16.66 13.28 2.51
N LYS A 87 15.84 14.21 3.03
CA LYS A 87 15.75 15.58 2.51
C LYS A 87 16.95 16.43 2.89
N ARG A 88 17.79 16.00 3.84
CA ARG A 88 18.96 16.75 4.31
C ARG A 88 20.17 16.60 3.40
N ASP A 89 20.48 15.36 3.02
CA ASP A 89 21.65 15.03 2.22
C ASP A 89 21.29 14.55 0.80
N GLY A 90 20.00 14.38 0.50
CA GLY A 90 19.51 13.94 -0.80
C GLY A 90 19.74 12.46 -1.07
N SER A 91 20.17 11.66 -0.08
CA SER A 91 20.32 10.21 -0.26
C SER A 91 18.97 9.53 -0.46
N GLU A 92 18.96 8.53 -1.33
CA GLU A 92 17.75 7.83 -1.77
C GLU A 92 17.98 6.32 -1.74
N ILE A 93 16.91 5.57 -1.48
CA ILE A 93 16.88 4.12 -1.57
C ILE A 93 15.55 3.67 -2.18
N ASN A 94 15.60 2.64 -3.01
CA ASN A 94 14.44 1.98 -3.59
C ASN A 94 14.55 0.46 -3.32
N LEU A 95 13.60 -0.08 -2.58
CA LEU A 95 13.62 -1.45 -2.07
C LEU A 95 12.34 -2.16 -2.45
N THR A 96 12.48 -3.45 -2.73
CA THR A 96 11.38 -4.36 -2.92
C THR A 96 11.42 -5.41 -1.83
N GLY A 97 10.26 -5.84 -1.34
CA GLY A 97 10.20 -6.76 -0.21
C GLY A 97 8.91 -7.56 -0.19
N PHE A 98 8.93 -8.60 0.63
CA PHE A 98 7.81 -9.53 0.83
C PHE A 98 7.53 -9.75 2.33
N ASP A 99 8.45 -9.33 3.22
CA ASP A 99 8.32 -9.55 4.66
C ASP A 99 7.33 -8.57 5.29
N VAL A 100 6.28 -9.11 5.90
CA VAL A 100 5.26 -8.37 6.63
C VAL A 100 5.02 -9.00 8.00
N ARG A 101 4.82 -8.15 9.01
CA ARG A 101 4.54 -8.53 10.40
C ARG A 101 3.46 -7.62 10.99
N GLY A 102 3.25 -7.73 12.29
CA GLY A 102 2.25 -6.94 13.01
C GLY A 102 0.87 -7.56 12.87
N THR A 103 -0.16 -6.72 12.76
CA THR A 103 -1.55 -7.18 12.65
C THR A 103 -2.26 -6.59 11.45
N THR A 104 -3.40 -7.17 11.06
CA THR A 104 -4.25 -6.67 9.99
C THR A 104 -4.85 -5.27 10.23
N ASN A 105 -4.64 -4.66 11.41
CA ASN A 105 -4.97 -3.25 11.67
C ASN A 105 -3.73 -2.35 11.78
N ARG A 106 -2.56 -2.94 12.02
CA ARG A 106 -1.28 -2.26 12.18
C ARG A 106 -0.16 -3.08 11.55
N PRO A 107 -0.13 -3.20 10.21
CA PRO A 107 0.87 -3.98 9.52
C PRO A 107 2.23 -3.28 9.58
N GLN A 108 3.28 -4.08 9.55
CA GLN A 108 4.67 -3.64 9.50
C GLN A 108 5.35 -4.28 8.30
N TYR A 109 5.71 -3.48 7.31
CA TYR A 109 6.39 -3.93 6.11
C TYR A 109 7.89 -3.74 6.29
N ARG A 110 8.67 -4.80 6.07
CA ARG A 110 10.10 -4.83 6.37
C ARG A 110 10.92 -4.98 5.09
N PHE A 111 11.95 -4.17 4.99
CA PHE A 111 12.91 -4.17 3.89
C PHE A 111 14.32 -4.15 4.47
N SER A 112 15.29 -4.73 3.77
CA SER A 112 16.68 -4.72 4.22
C SER A 112 17.61 -4.41 3.05
N ASP A 113 18.56 -3.51 3.27
CA ASP A 113 19.63 -3.20 2.32
C ASP A 113 20.91 -2.80 3.07
N ARG A 114 22.05 -3.31 2.63
CA ARG A 114 23.40 -2.96 3.15
C ARG A 114 23.48 -2.90 4.69
N GLY A 115 22.86 -3.87 5.37
CA GLY A 115 22.88 -3.97 6.84
C GLY A 115 21.96 -2.98 7.57
N ILE A 116 21.10 -2.26 6.85
CA ILE A 116 20.01 -1.46 7.41
C ILE A 116 18.68 -2.19 7.17
N THR A 117 17.87 -2.31 8.21
CA THR A 117 16.47 -2.75 8.11
C THR A 117 15.54 -1.55 8.21
N TYR A 118 14.68 -1.39 7.21
CA TYR A 118 13.62 -0.39 7.15
C TYR A 118 12.31 -1.06 7.56
N VAL A 119 11.54 -0.43 8.44
CA VAL A 119 10.22 -0.88 8.86
C VAL A 119 9.23 0.25 8.63
N VAL A 120 8.22 -0.02 7.81
CA VAL A 120 7.12 0.90 7.57
C VAL A 120 5.89 0.37 8.28
N THR A 121 5.42 1.10 9.29
CA THR A 121 4.22 0.75 10.04
C THR A 121 3.06 1.64 9.62
N PHE A 122 1.96 1.01 9.20
CA PHE A 122 0.68 1.67 9.03
C PHE A 122 -0.20 1.42 10.26
N GLN A 123 -1.14 2.32 10.52
CA GLN A 123 -2.20 2.12 11.50
C GLN A 123 -3.51 2.56 10.86
N TYR A 124 -4.43 1.65 10.54
CA TYR A 124 -5.60 2.04 9.71
C TYR A 124 -6.64 2.93 10.39
N SER A 125 -6.55 3.09 11.71
CA SER A 125 -7.29 4.14 12.42
C SER A 125 -6.69 5.54 12.19
N ASP A 126 -5.43 5.63 11.77
CA ASP A 126 -4.73 6.86 11.38
C ASP A 126 -4.19 6.73 9.94
N ARG A 127 -5.03 7.07 8.98
CA ARG A 127 -4.79 6.89 7.54
C ARG A 127 -3.82 7.91 6.95
N ASN A 128 -3.54 8.99 7.68
CA ASN A 128 -2.73 10.09 7.18
C ASN A 128 -1.31 10.03 7.70
N THR A 129 -0.93 8.95 8.37
CA THR A 129 0.37 8.86 9.02
C THR A 129 0.97 7.47 8.86
N ILE A 130 2.27 7.42 8.65
CA ILE A 130 3.06 6.20 8.80
C ILE A 130 4.20 6.43 9.78
N ARG A 131 4.70 5.35 10.37
CA ARG A 131 5.98 5.35 11.07
C ARG A 131 7.03 4.67 10.21
N LEU A 132 8.12 5.38 9.94
CA LEU A 132 9.32 4.87 9.28
C LEU A 132 10.41 4.67 10.33
N GLU A 133 10.85 3.43 10.50
CA GLU A 133 11.92 3.05 11.41
C GLU A 133 13.08 2.46 10.60
N MET A 134 14.30 2.81 10.99
CA MET A 134 15.51 2.28 10.37
C MET A 134 16.41 1.73 11.47
N TYR A 135 16.94 0.54 11.26
CA TYR A 135 17.80 -0.14 12.23
C TYR A 135 19.10 -0.56 11.57
N ARG A 136 20.23 -0.33 12.25
CA ARG A 136 21.52 -0.90 11.90
C ARG A 136 21.98 -1.75 13.07
N ASN A 137 22.30 -3.02 12.85
CA ASN A 137 22.69 -3.97 13.91
C ASN A 137 21.70 -3.99 15.09
N ASN A 138 20.40 -4.04 14.80
CA ASN A 138 19.29 -3.96 15.77
C ASN A 138 19.19 -2.66 16.59
N GLN A 139 20.03 -1.66 16.33
CA GLN A 139 19.94 -0.34 16.93
C GLN A 139 19.15 0.60 16.02
N ALA A 140 18.14 1.29 16.56
CA ALA A 140 17.38 2.28 15.81
C ALA A 140 18.27 3.49 15.46
N ILE A 141 18.39 3.80 14.17
CA ILE A 141 19.09 4.98 13.65
C ILE A 141 18.13 6.06 13.15
N ALA A 142 16.88 5.69 12.85
CA ALA A 142 15.79 6.62 12.60
C ALA A 142 14.48 6.06 13.14
N ASN A 143 13.65 6.92 13.71
CA ASN A 143 12.25 6.64 14.06
C ASN A 143 11.45 7.90 13.77
N GLN A 144 10.69 7.89 12.68
CA GLN A 144 10.09 9.09 12.11
C GLN A 144 8.60 8.86 11.88
N LEU A 145 7.82 9.85 12.30
CA LEU A 145 6.42 9.95 11.93
C LEU A 145 6.34 10.78 10.64
N LEU A 146 5.71 10.23 9.61
CA LEU A 146 5.56 10.88 8.30
C LEU A 146 4.08 11.07 8.01
N ALA A 147 3.70 12.30 7.66
CA ALA A 147 2.34 12.64 7.29
C ALA A 147 2.12 12.39 5.80
N ARG A 148 0.91 11.96 5.42
CA ARG A 148 0.52 11.75 4.02
C ARG A 148 0.60 13.07 3.28
N GLU A 149 1.39 13.07 2.22
CA GLU A 149 1.60 14.22 1.34
C GLU A 149 0.73 14.09 0.08
N SER A 150 0.68 12.90 -0.52
CA SER A 150 -0.18 12.62 -1.67
C SER A 150 -0.39 11.12 -1.89
N ASP A 151 -1.36 10.75 -2.73
CA ASP A 151 -1.54 9.37 -3.20
C ASP A 151 -0.62 9.02 -4.39
N LYS A 152 0.12 10.02 -4.89
CA LYS A 152 1.13 9.85 -5.94
C LYS A 152 2.40 9.30 -5.33
N LEU A 153 3.22 8.68 -6.18
CA LEU A 153 4.50 8.12 -5.79
C LEU A 153 5.61 8.97 -6.39
N ILE A 154 6.67 9.15 -5.61
CA ILE A 154 7.86 9.94 -5.96
C ILE A 154 9.08 9.05 -6.25
N GLY A 155 8.88 7.72 -6.18
CA GLY A 155 9.87 6.69 -6.48
C GLY A 155 9.21 5.31 -6.50
N GLY A 156 9.93 4.32 -7.04
CA GLY A 156 9.43 3.02 -7.50
C GLY A 156 9.97 2.76 -8.91
N PRO A 157 9.96 1.51 -9.43
CA PRO A 157 10.49 1.24 -10.77
C PRO A 157 9.90 2.15 -11.85
#